data_AF-A0AAW1JAS6-F1
#
_entry.id   AF-A0AAW1JAS6-F1
#
_cell.length_a   1.000
_cell.length_b   1.000
_cell.length_c   1.000
_cell.angle_alpha   90.00
_cell.angle_beta   90.00
_cell.angle_gamma   90.00
#
_symmetry.space_group_name_H-M   'P 1'
#
loop_
_entity.id
_entity.type
_entity.pdbx_description
1 polymer ?
#
loop_
_entity_poly.entity_id
_entity_poly.type
_entity_poly.pdbx_seq_one_letter_code
_entity_poly.pdbx_strand_id
1 'polypeptide(L)'
;MVDPDKVKAILEVPSPETVSEVRRLVGMASWYRCFVPNFSSVVSPLTELLRKNRPFCWTAECYSAWSNLRERLVSPRSLTCPDFNHEFTIQTDARDIGLGAVLSQTIDGPLPFVKRK
;
A
#
# COMPACT_ATOMS: atom_id res chain seq x y z
N MET A 1 -13.36 -1.00 9.98
CA MET A 1 -12.45 -2.00 10.57
C MET A 1 -11.97 -2.91 9.45
N VAL A 2 -10.66 -3.12 9.31
CA VAL A 2 -10.13 -4.02 8.25
C VAL A 2 -10.61 -5.43 8.59
N ASP A 3 -11.23 -6.09 7.62
CA ASP A 3 -11.78 -7.44 7.77
C ASP A 3 -10.64 -8.41 8.12
N PRO A 4 -10.64 -9.01 9.34
CA PRO A 4 -9.55 -9.88 9.80
C PRO A 4 -9.36 -11.09 8.90
N ASP A 5 -10.40 -11.55 8.19
CA ASP A 5 -10.29 -12.66 7.24
C ASP A 5 -9.52 -12.27 5.98
N LYS A 6 -9.68 -11.01 5.51
CA LYS A 6 -8.90 -10.48 4.38
C LYS A 6 -7.45 -10.25 4.77
N VAL A 7 -7.22 -9.81 6.00
CA VAL A 7 -5.87 -9.64 6.57
C VAL A 7 -5.18 -11.00 6.71
N LYS A 8 -5.89 -12.01 7.21
CA LYS A 8 -5.38 -13.38 7.34
C LYS A 8 -5.07 -14.00 5.98
N ALA A 9 -5.93 -13.80 4.98
CA ALA A 9 -5.65 -14.24 3.62
C ALA A 9 -4.34 -13.65 3.06
N ILE A 10 -4.01 -12.39 3.36
CA ILE A 10 -2.74 -11.76 2.95
C ILE A 10 -1.55 -12.36 3.74
N LEU A 11 -1.73 -12.69 5.02
CA LEU A 11 -0.72 -13.38 5.85
C LEU A 11 -0.53 -14.86 5.52
N GLU A 12 -1.46 -15.49 4.82
CA GLU A 12 -1.38 -16.90 4.46
C GLU A 12 -1.02 -17.12 3.00
N VAL A 13 -0.96 -16.04 2.19
CA VAL A 13 -0.43 -16.11 0.83
C VAL A 13 0.95 -16.77 0.85
N PRO A 14 1.20 -17.85 0.11
CA PRO A 14 2.51 -18.48 0.03
C PRO A 14 3.53 -17.56 -0.67
N SER A 15 4.82 -17.84 -0.49
CA SER A 15 5.86 -17.13 -1.25
C SER A 15 5.68 -17.43 -2.74
N PRO A 16 5.68 -16.40 -3.61
CA PRO A 16 5.54 -16.62 -5.04
C PRO A 16 6.80 -17.32 -5.59
N GLU A 17 6.57 -18.37 -6.37
CA GLU A 17 7.62 -19.19 -7.01
C GLU A 17 7.81 -18.81 -8.49
N THR A 18 6.86 -18.07 -9.06
CA THR A 18 6.88 -17.67 -10.47
C THR A 18 6.79 -16.16 -10.67
N VAL A 19 7.31 -15.68 -11.80
CA VAL A 19 7.20 -14.28 -12.25
C VAL A 19 5.73 -13.84 -12.32
N SER A 20 4.83 -14.73 -12.74
CA SER A 20 3.39 -14.46 -12.84
C SER A 20 2.76 -14.20 -11.46
N GLU A 21 3.14 -14.98 -10.45
CA GLU A 21 2.67 -14.81 -9.07
C GLU A 21 3.22 -13.53 -8.45
N VAL A 22 4.50 -13.22 -8.66
CA VAL A 22 5.09 -11.96 -8.22
C VAL A 22 4.35 -10.78 -8.85
N ARG A 23 4.02 -10.85 -10.15
CA ARG A 23 3.27 -9.79 -10.84
C ARG A 23 1.87 -9.61 -10.22
N ARG A 24 1.18 -10.72 -9.94
CA ARG A 24 -0.15 -10.69 -9.30
C ARG A 24 -0.07 -10.08 -7.89
N LEU A 25 0.94 -10.46 -7.11
CA LEU A 25 1.15 -9.96 -5.76
C LEU A 25 1.47 -8.45 -5.73
N VAL A 26 2.41 -8.00 -6.57
CA VAL A 26 2.76 -6.58 -6.68
C VAL A 26 1.56 -5.76 -7.19
N GLY A 27 0.81 -6.30 -8.16
CA GLY A 27 -0.42 -5.68 -8.66
C GLY A 27 -1.46 -5.49 -7.57
N MET A 28 -1.75 -6.54 -6.80
CA MET A 28 -2.68 -6.47 -5.66
C MET A 28 -2.21 -5.47 -4.60
N ALA A 29 -0.94 -5.55 -4.21
CA ALA A 29 -0.39 -4.67 -3.17
C ALA A 29 -0.36 -3.20 -3.60
N SER A 30 -0.28 -2.90 -4.91
CA SER A 30 -0.33 -1.54 -5.43
C SER A 30 -1.64 -0.81 -5.14
N TRP A 31 -2.75 -1.56 -4.98
CA TRP A 31 -4.05 -0.99 -4.60
C TRP A 31 -4.03 -0.43 -3.18
N TYR A 32 -3.25 -1.06 -2.30
CA TYR A 32 -3.06 -0.66 -0.90
C TYR A 32 -1.84 0.26 -0.68
N ARG A 33 -1.22 0.78 -1.75
CA ARG A 33 0.00 1.60 -1.65
C ARG A 33 -0.11 2.81 -0.71
N CYS A 34 -1.31 3.36 -0.54
CA CYS A 34 -1.54 4.50 0.36
C CYS A 34 -1.39 4.14 1.85
N PHE A 35 -1.48 2.86 2.20
CA PHE A 35 -1.33 2.36 3.56
C PHE A 35 0.10 1.88 3.86
N VAL A 36 0.95 1.76 2.84
CA VAL A 36 2.32 1.26 2.94
C VAL A 36 3.30 2.41 2.74
N PRO A 37 3.90 2.98 3.82
CA PRO A 37 4.90 4.02 3.70
C PRO A 37 6.10 3.50 2.90
N ASN A 38 6.63 4.31 1.98
CA ASN A 38 7.75 3.95 1.10
C ASN A 38 7.48 2.67 0.28
N PHE A 39 6.23 2.45 -0.16
CA PHE A 39 5.82 1.27 -0.94
C PHE A 39 6.83 0.91 -2.05
N SER A 40 7.25 1.89 -2.85
CA SER A 40 8.20 1.67 -3.95
C SER A 40 9.53 1.07 -3.50
N SER A 41 10.05 1.48 -2.34
CA SER A 41 11.29 0.93 -1.78
C SER A 41 11.08 -0.50 -1.28
N VAL A 42 9.92 -0.78 -0.66
CA VAL A 42 9.59 -2.11 -0.15
C VAL A 42 9.41 -3.11 -1.29
N VAL A 43 8.72 -2.74 -2.37
CA VAL A 43 8.49 -3.64 -3.50
C VAL A 43 9.61 -3.67 -4.53
N SER A 44 10.65 -2.83 -4.39
CA SER A 44 11.75 -2.73 -5.36
C SER A 44 12.35 -4.10 -5.69
N PRO A 45 12.74 -4.94 -4.71
CA PRO A 45 13.31 -6.26 -4.99
C PRO A 45 12.34 -7.18 -5.75
N LEU A 46 11.04 -7.08 -5.46
CA LEU A 46 10.00 -7.84 -6.14
C LEU A 46 9.77 -7.35 -7.58
N THR A 47 9.84 -6.04 -7.81
CA THR A 47 9.72 -5.47 -9.16
C THR A 47 10.94 -5.76 -10.03
N GLU A 48 12.12 -5.98 -9.44
CA GLU A 48 13.30 -6.41 -10.18
C GLU A 48 13.12 -7.80 -10.78
N LEU A 49 12.42 -8.72 -10.10
CA LEU A 49 12.04 -10.04 -10.63
C LEU A 49 11.11 -9.96 -11.85
N LEU A 50 10.45 -8.82 -12.07
CA LEU A 50 9.54 -8.60 -13.21
C LEU A 50 10.25 -8.04 -14.45
N ARG A 51 11.54 -7.68 -14.35
CA ARG A 51 12.30 -7.12 -15.48
C ARG A 51 12.53 -8.17 -16.56
N LYS A 52 12.39 -7.76 -17.82
CA LYS A 52 12.69 -8.61 -18.98
C LYS A 52 14.19 -8.95 -19.01
N ASN A 53 14.53 -10.13 -19.52
CA ASN A 53 15.90 -10.63 -19.69
C ASN A 53 16.71 -10.88 -18.40
N ARG A 54 16.04 -11.14 -17.26
CA ARG A 54 16.70 -11.73 -16.09
C ARG A 54 16.12 -13.09 -15.72
N PRO A 55 16.94 -14.04 -15.27
CA PRO A 55 16.44 -15.26 -14.65
C PRO A 55 15.68 -14.89 -13.37
N PHE A 56 14.60 -15.62 -13.11
CA PHE A 56 13.90 -15.51 -11.83
C PHE A 56 14.79 -16.11 -10.74
N CYS A 57 15.27 -15.27 -9.82
CA CYS A 57 16.08 -15.70 -8.68
C CYS A 57 15.45 -15.15 -7.40
N TRP A 58 14.81 -16.02 -6.64
CA TRP A 58 14.24 -15.65 -5.34
C TRP A 58 15.35 -15.49 -4.29
N THR A 59 15.84 -14.26 -4.12
CA THR A 59 16.92 -13.94 -3.18
C THR A 59 16.39 -13.71 -1.75
N ALA A 60 17.31 -13.70 -0.78
CA ALA A 60 16.98 -13.32 0.61
C ALA A 60 16.37 -11.90 0.70
N GLU A 61 16.79 -10.99 -0.18
CA GLU A 61 16.23 -9.64 -0.29
C GLU A 61 14.76 -9.67 -0.78
N CYS A 62 14.44 -10.55 -1.74
CA CYS A 62 13.06 -10.75 -2.21
C CYS A 62 12.18 -11.30 -1.09
N TYR A 63 12.68 -12.26 -0.32
CA TYR A 63 11.97 -12.80 0.84
C TYR A 63 11.73 -11.74 1.91
N SER A 64 12.75 -10.93 2.23
CA SER A 64 12.63 -9.83 3.18
C SER A 64 11.60 -8.78 2.72
N ALA A 65 11.65 -8.39 1.44
CA ALA A 65 10.69 -7.48 0.82
C ALA A 65 9.25 -8.02 0.88
N TRP A 66 9.07 -9.30 0.56
CA TRP A 66 7.76 -9.97 0.62
C TRP A 66 7.22 -10.04 2.05
N SER A 67 8.05 -10.44 3.03
CA SER A 67 7.64 -10.49 4.44
C SER A 67 7.27 -9.10 4.97
N ASN A 68 8.11 -8.10 4.68
CA ASN A 68 7.87 -6.73 5.10
C ASN A 68 6.61 -6.12 4.46
N LEU A 69 6.32 -6.47 3.21
CA LEU A 69 5.10 -6.06 2.54
C LEU A 69 3.86 -6.64 3.24
N ARG A 70 3.87 -7.92 3.60
CA ARG A 70 2.76 -8.58 4.30
C ARG A 70 2.51 -7.95 5.67
N GLU A 71 3.57 -7.74 6.45
CA GLU A 71 3.47 -7.06 7.74
C GLU A 71 2.87 -5.66 7.62
N ARG A 72 3.28 -4.87 6.61
CA ARG A 72 2.74 -3.52 6.41
C ARG A 72 1.31 -3.50 5.90
N LEU A 73 0.89 -4.48 5.09
CA LEU A 73 -0.50 -4.62 4.65
C LEU A 73 -1.44 -5.00 5.80
N VAL A 74 -0.91 -5.70 6.80
CA VAL A 74 -1.62 -6.13 8.02
C VAL A 74 -1.57 -5.08 9.12
N SER A 75 -0.51 -4.27 9.14
CA SER A 75 -0.33 -3.23 10.14
C SER A 75 -1.47 -2.21 10.05
N PRO A 76 -2.19 -1.97 11.16
CA PRO A 76 -3.33 -1.08 11.18
C PRO A 76 -2.86 0.39 11.16
N ARG A 77 -2.51 0.91 9.98
CA ARG A 77 -2.46 2.36 9.76
C ARG A 77 -3.79 2.83 9.20
N SER A 78 -4.72 3.05 10.16
CA SER A 78 -5.88 3.94 10.06
C SER A 78 -6.66 3.91 8.74
N LEU A 79 -7.29 2.77 8.45
CA LEU A 79 -8.63 2.80 7.85
C LEU A 79 -9.62 3.13 8.98
N THR A 80 -9.53 4.34 9.52
CA THR A 80 -10.61 4.87 10.36
C THR A 80 -11.77 5.11 9.41
N CYS A 81 -12.90 4.48 9.69
CA CYS A 81 -14.13 4.80 8.98
C CYS A 81 -14.42 6.29 9.24
N PRO A 82 -14.90 7.03 8.23
CA PRO A 82 -15.30 8.41 8.45
C PRO A 82 -16.37 8.43 9.54
N ASP A 83 -16.16 9.23 10.57
CA ASP A 83 -17.15 9.41 11.63
C ASP A 83 -18.08 10.54 11.23
N PHE A 84 -19.32 10.21 10.88
CA PHE A 84 -20.32 11.20 10.45
C PHE A 84 -20.74 12.17 11.57
N ASN A 85 -20.32 11.92 12.82
CA ASN A 85 -20.51 12.85 13.94
C ASN A 85 -19.37 13.87 14.08
N HIS A 86 -18.28 13.72 13.32
CA HIS A 86 -17.14 14.66 13.31
C HIS A 86 -17.15 15.54 12.07
N GLU A 87 -16.63 16.76 12.20
CA GLU A 87 -16.57 17.71 11.09
C GLU A 87 -15.64 17.23 9.97
N PHE A 88 -16.11 17.38 8.73
CA PHE A 88 -15.32 17.11 7.54
C PHE A 88 -14.74 18.41 7.00
N THR A 89 -13.43 18.44 6.79
CA THR A 89 -12.76 19.54 6.08
C THR A 89 -12.50 19.13 4.64
N ILE A 90 -12.94 19.96 3.69
CA ILE A 90 -12.60 19.82 2.26
C ILE A 90 -11.58 20.89 1.90
N GLN A 91 -10.40 20.46 1.49
CA GLN A 91 -9.40 21.33 0.88
C GLN A 91 -9.44 21.18 -0.62
N THR A 92 -9.60 22.28 -1.35
CA THR A 92 -9.61 22.27 -2.82
C THR A 92 -8.43 23.08 -3.35
N ASP A 93 -7.81 22.60 -4.43
CA ASP A 93 -6.82 23.34 -5.21
C ASP A 93 -7.22 23.26 -6.69
N ALA A 94 -7.10 24.36 -7.40
CA ALA A 94 -7.57 24.49 -8.77
C ALA A 94 -6.50 25.18 -9.63
N ARG A 95 -6.24 24.64 -10.82
CA ARG A 95 -5.46 25.30 -11.87
C ARG A 95 -6.14 25.10 -13.22
N ASP A 96 -5.71 25.86 -14.23
CA ASP A 96 -6.28 25.84 -15.59
C ASP A 96 -6.37 24.45 -16.24
N ILE A 97 -5.57 23.47 -15.76
CA ILE A 97 -5.45 22.13 -16.32
C ILE A 97 -6.17 21.07 -15.46
N GLY A 98 -6.65 21.42 -14.25
CA GLY A 98 -7.32 20.47 -13.38
C GLY A 98 -7.70 20.97 -11.99
N LEU A 99 -8.70 20.31 -11.42
CA LEU A 99 -9.21 20.53 -10.07
C LEU A 99 -8.83 19.35 -9.17
N GLY A 100 -8.33 19.62 -7.98
CA GLY A 100 -8.07 18.65 -6.93
C GLY A 100 -8.85 18.98 -5.66
N ALA A 101 -9.35 17.95 -4.98
CA ALA A 101 -9.95 18.09 -3.65
C ALA A 101 -9.48 16.97 -2.72
N VAL A 102 -9.27 17.30 -1.45
CA VAL A 102 -8.93 16.37 -0.37
C VAL A 102 -9.98 16.52 0.72
N LEU A 103 -10.64 15.41 1.08
CA LEU A 103 -11.55 15.31 2.21
C LEU A 103 -10.79 14.73 3.40
N SER A 104 -10.79 15.42 4.54
CA SER A 104 -10.11 15.00 5.77
C SER A 104 -10.97 15.23 7.00
N GLN A 105 -10.76 14.43 8.04
CA GLN A 105 -11.34 14.65 9.38
C GLN A 105 -10.21 14.75 10.39
N THR A 106 -10.29 15.72 11.30
CA THR A 106 -9.35 15.85 12.41
C THR A 106 -9.82 14.90 13.52
N ILE A 107 -9.10 13.79 13.67
CA ILE A 107 -9.29 12.84 14.78
C ILE A 107 -8.13 13.11 15.74
N ASP A 108 -8.40 13.43 17.00
CA ASP A 108 -7.37 13.81 17.99
C ASP A 108 -6.19 12.82 17.99
N GLY A 109 -5.06 13.25 17.43
CA GLY A 109 -3.84 12.47 17.22
C GLY A 109 -2.95 13.07 16.13
N PRO A 110 -1.61 12.87 16.15
CA PRO A 110 -0.69 13.56 15.24
C PRO A 110 -0.94 13.15 13.78
N LEU A 111 -1.25 14.15 12.94
CA LEU A 111 -1.61 14.00 11.53
C LEU A 111 -0.46 13.35 10.71
N PRO A 112 -0.70 12.27 9.96
CA PRO A 112 0.19 11.90 8.88
C PRO A 112 -0.01 12.88 7.72
N PHE A 113 0.95 13.79 7.54
CA PHE A 113 1.05 14.67 6.37
C PHE A 113 1.07 13.84 5.09
N VAL A 114 0.02 13.93 4.27
CA VAL A 114 0.01 13.37 2.91
C VAL A 114 0.37 14.49 1.94
N LYS A 115 1.63 14.54 1.50
CA LYS A 115 2.01 15.27 0.28
C LYS A 115 1.83 14.33 -0.91
N ARG A 116 1.01 14.73 -1.89
CA ARG A 116 1.04 14.16 -3.25
C ARG A 116 1.69 15.17 -4.18
N LYS A 117 2.65 14.69 -4.98
CA LYS A 117 3.27 15.39 -6.09
C LYS A 117 2.66 14.85 -7.38
#